data_AF-A0A365GYD9-F1
#
_entry.id   AF-A0A365GYD9-F1
#
_cell.length_a   1.000
_cell.length_b   1.000
_cell.length_c   1.000
_cell.angle_alpha   90.00
_cell.angle_beta   90.00
_cell.angle_gamma   90.00
#
_symmetry.space_group_name_H-M   'P 1'
#
loop_
_entity.id
_entity.type
_entity.pdbx_description
1 polymer ?
#
loop_
_entity_poly.entity_id
_entity_poly.type
_entity_poly.pdbx_seq_one_letter_code
_entity_poly.pdbx_strand_id
1 'polypeptide(L)' 'MTSPFVRRRRLGAELRVLREKRGMTADELSRRLCRSRAKLSKLENAHVRPDLAEVMKILDILEITGRWCGHDERCWTPA' A
#
# COMPACT_ATOMS: atom_id res chain seq x y z
N MET A 1 2.84 23.76 1.41
CA MET A 1 2.20 22.46 1.07
C MET A 1 3.22 21.54 0.42
N THR A 2 3.38 20.30 0.90
CA THR A 2 4.32 19.33 0.32
C THR A 2 3.85 18.90 -1.08
N SER A 3 4.75 18.94 -2.07
CA SER A 3 4.46 18.58 -3.46
C SER A 3 3.74 17.22 -3.55
N PRO A 4 2.71 17.06 -4.41
CA PRO A 4 2.02 15.78 -4.62
C PRO A 4 2.98 14.62 -4.95
N PHE A 5 4.07 14.91 -5.68
CA PHE A 5 5.09 13.91 -6.00
C PHE A 5 5.82 13.42 -4.73
N VAL A 6 6.19 14.34 -3.84
CA VAL A 6 6.88 14.01 -2.58
C VAL A 6 6.01 13.12 -1.70
N ARG A 7 4.70 13.43 -1.60
CA ARG A 7 3.74 12.60 -0.86
C ARG A 7 3.63 11.19 -1.46
N ARG A 8 3.54 11.08 -2.78
CA ARG A 8 3.48 9.78 -3.48
C ARG A 8 4.76 8.96 -3.31
N ARG A 9 5.93 9.61 -3.38
CA ARG A 9 7.24 8.97 -3.15
C ARG A 9 7.37 8.41 -1.75
N ARG A 10 6.90 9.15 -0.73
CA ARG A 10 6.85 8.65 0.65
C ARG A 10 5.95 7.43 0.76
N LEU A 11 4.72 7.50 0.24
CA LEU A 11 3.80 6.37 0.24
C LEU A 11 4.40 5.13 -0.42
N GLY A 12 4.97 5.25 -1.62
CA GLY A 12 5.58 4.13 -2.32
C GLY A 12 6.75 3.50 -1.54
N ALA A 13 7.58 4.34 -0.92
CA ALA A 13 8.69 3.87 -0.08
C ALA A 13 8.20 3.13 1.18
N GLU A 14 7.19 3.66 1.87
CA GLU A 14 6.60 3.00 3.06
C GLU A 14 6.00 1.64 2.70
N LEU A 15 5.24 1.55 1.60
CA LEU A 15 4.68 0.27 1.14
C LEU A 15 5.76 -0.75 0.82
N ARG A 16 6.88 -0.31 0.21
CA ARG A 16 8.05 -1.16 -0.04
C ARG A 16 8.68 -1.65 1.26
N VAL A 17 8.87 -0.76 2.24
CA VAL A 17 9.44 -1.11 3.55
C VAL A 17 8.54 -2.12 4.26
N LEU A 18 7.22 -1.91 4.26
CA LEU A 18 6.27 -2.86 4.86
C LEU A 18 6.32 -4.22 4.16
N ARG A 19 6.38 -4.24 2.83
CA ARG A 19 6.54 -5.48 2.06
C ARG A 19 7.81 -6.23 2.44
N GLU A 20 8.94 -5.53 2.50
CA GLU A 20 10.23 -6.10 2.87
C GLU A 20 10.24 -6.62 4.33
N LYS A 21 9.61 -5.89 5.26
CA LYS A 21 9.43 -6.34 6.66
C LYS A 21 8.61 -7.63 6.78
N ARG A 22 7.68 -7.87 5.86
CA ARG A 22 6.92 -9.13 5.77
C ARG A 22 7.65 -10.24 5.02
N GLY A 23 8.89 -10.01 4.58
CA GLY A 23 9.69 -10.98 3.81
C GLY A 23 9.15 -11.24 2.40
N MET A 24 8.21 -10.43 1.91
CA MET A 24 7.58 -10.65 0.61
C MET A 24 8.39 -10.03 -0.53
N THR A 25 8.53 -10.76 -1.63
CA THR A 25 9.09 -10.18 -2.86
C THR A 25 8.06 -9.30 -3.57
N ALA A 26 8.51 -8.35 -4.39
CA ALA A 26 7.61 -7.57 -5.25
C ALA A 26 6.78 -8.47 -6.19
N ASP A 27 7.39 -9.57 -6.63
CA ASP A 27 6.73 -10.56 -7.49
C ASP A 27 5.59 -11.27 -6.75
N GLU A 28 5.84 -11.70 -5.51
CA GLU A 28 4.85 -12.34 -4.65
C GLU A 28 3.68 -11.41 -4.30
N LEU A 29 3.95 -10.17 -3.86
CA LEU A 29 2.90 -9.20 -3.58
C LEU A 29 2.07 -8.90 -4.84
N SER A 30 2.73 -8.77 -6.00
CA SER A 30 2.01 -8.52 -7.26
C SER A 30 1.07 -9.67 -7.64
N ARG A 31 1.48 -10.93 -7.42
CA ARG A 31 0.62 -12.10 -7.63
C ARG A 31 -0.60 -12.08 -6.72
N ARG A 32 -0.42 -11.79 -5.43
CA ARG A 32 -1.52 -11.69 -4.45
C ARG A 32 -2.50 -10.56 -4.79
N LEU A 33 -2.01 -9.47 -5.40
CA LEU A 33 -2.82 -8.36 -5.90
C LEU A 33 -3.49 -8.62 -7.27
N CYS A 34 -3.19 -9.74 -7.92
CA CYS A 34 -3.54 -10.00 -9.33
C CYS A 34 -3.06 -8.89 -10.28
N ARG A 35 -1.86 -8.34 -10.03
CA ARG A 35 -1.22 -7.29 -10.84
C ARG A 35 0.14 -7.76 -11.36
N SER A 36 0.66 -7.05 -12.37
CA SER A 36 2.02 -7.29 -12.85
C SER A 36 3.06 -6.78 -11.85
N ARG A 37 4.19 -7.47 -11.74
CA ARG A 37 5.37 -7.01 -10.99
C ARG A 37 5.79 -5.59 -11.39
N ALA A 38 5.70 -5.27 -12.68
CA ALA A 38 6.02 -3.95 -13.21
C ALA A 38 5.09 -2.85 -12.67
N LYS A 39 3.79 -3.12 -12.51
CA LYS A 39 2.83 -2.18 -11.92
C LYS A 39 3.17 -1.92 -10.44
N LEU A 40 3.49 -2.97 -9.68
CA LEU A 40 3.90 -2.81 -8.29
C LEU A 40 5.20 -2.00 -8.15
N SER A 41 6.22 -2.31 -8.97
CA SER A 41 7.47 -1.54 -8.98
C SER A 41 7.25 -0.06 -9.30
N LYS A 42 6.40 0.27 -10.28
CA LYS A 42 6.04 1.66 -10.60
C LYS A 42 5.31 2.35 -9.43
N LEU A 43 4.51 1.63 -8.67
CA LEU A 43 3.80 2.15 -7.50
C LEU A 43 4.79 2.44 -6.36
N GLU A 44 5.65 1.47 -6.01
CA GLU A 44 6.67 1.63 -4.96
C GLU A 44 7.66 2.75 -5.26
N ASN A 45 7.98 2.98 -6.54
CA ASN A 45 8.86 4.06 -6.99
C ASN A 45 8.12 5.35 -7.36
N ALA A 46 6.82 5.45 -7.05
CA ALA A 46 5.99 6.65 -7.28
C ALA A 46 5.88 7.13 -8.74
N HIS A 47 6.10 6.25 -9.70
CA HIS A 47 5.85 6.48 -11.13
C HIS A 47 4.36 6.42 -11.47
N VAL A 48 3.56 5.69 -10.69
CA VAL A 48 2.10 5.61 -10.85
C VAL A 48 1.41 5.99 -9.55
N ARG A 49 0.32 6.75 -9.65
CA ARG A 49 -0.53 7.08 -8.50
C ARG A 49 -1.48 5.90 -8.23
N PRO A 50 -1.46 5.31 -7.03
CA PRO A 50 -2.50 4.37 -6.64
C PRO A 50 -3.78 5.13 -6.26
N ASP A 51 -4.92 4.47 -6.43
CA ASP A 51 -6.17 4.88 -5.78
C ASP A 51 -6.24 4.34 -4.34
N LEU A 52 -7.24 4.78 -3.58
CA LEU A 52 -7.41 4.36 -2.19
C LEU A 52 -7.62 2.84 -2.07
N ALA A 53 -8.38 2.23 -2.98
CA ALA A 53 -8.69 0.81 -2.94
C ALA A 53 -7.44 -0.06 -3.20
N GLU A 54 -6.54 0.39 -4.09
CA GLU A 54 -5.26 -0.25 -4.35
C GLU A 54 -4.36 -0.18 -3.11
N VAL A 55 -4.31 0.96 -2.42
CA VAL A 55 -3.56 1.09 -1.16
C VAL A 55 -4.14 0.18 -0.08
N MET A 56 -5.46 0.18 0.13
CA MET A 56 -6.11 -0.66 1.13
C MET A 56 -5.84 -2.14 0.89
N LYS A 57 -5.99 -2.62 -0.36
CA LYS A 57 -5.68 -4.02 -0.71
C LYS A 57 -4.22 -4.39 -0.43
N ILE A 58 -3.27 -3.48 -0.67
CA ILE A 58 -1.87 -3.72 -0.34
C ILE A 58 -1.71 -3.86 1.18
N LEU A 59 -2.30 -2.97 1.97
CA LEU A 59 -2.22 -3.02 3.43
C LEU A 59 -2.90 -4.28 4.00
N ASP A 60 -4.01 -4.72 3.40
CA ASP A 60 -4.70 -5.96 3.76
C ASP A 60 -3.80 -7.18 3.54
N ILE A 61 -3.17 -7.30 2.36
CA ILE A 61 -2.25 -8.41 2.04
C ILE A 61 -1.00 -8.38 2.92
N LEU A 62 -0.54 -7.20 3.29
CA LEU A 62 0.59 -7.01 4.22
C LEU A 62 0.17 -7.17 5.68
N GLU A 63 -1.08 -7.52 5.95
CA GLU A 63 -1.64 -7.74 7.29
C GLU A 63 -1.39 -6.54 8.21
N ILE A 64 -1.49 -5.33 7.65
CA ILE A 64 -1.33 -4.05 8.38
C ILE A 64 -2.67 -3.55 8.93
N THR A 65 -3.73 -4.35 8.89
CA THR A 65 -5.09 -3.86 9.11
C THR A 65 -5.39 -3.43 10.55
N GLY A 66 -5.59 -2.13 10.73
CA GLY A 66 -6.76 -1.60 11.43
C GLY A 66 -7.87 -1.32 10.41
N ARG A 67 -9.13 -1.68 10.72
CA ARG A 67 -10.27 -1.54 9.79
C ARG A 67 -10.51 -0.09 9.39
N TRP A 68 -10.51 0.19 8.08
CA TRP A 68 -11.16 1.35 7.49
C TRP A 68 -12.60 0.96 7.12
N CYS A 69 -13.54 1.19 8.03
CA CYS A 69 -14.94 1.31 7.63
C CYS A 69 -15.17 2.78 7.29
N GLY A 70 -15.53 3.06 6.03
CA GLY A 70 -15.98 4.39 5.67
C GLY A 70 -17.14 4.80 6.57
N HIS A 71 -17.02 6.00 7.15
CA HIS A 71 -18.08 6.86 7.69
C HIS A 71 -18.45 6.87 9.19
N ASP A 72 -17.81 6.12 10.11
CA ASP A 72 -18.14 6.22 11.56
C ASP A 72 -16.90 6.30 12.48
N GLU A 73 -16.84 7.36 13.31
CA GLU A 73 -15.70 7.79 14.13
C GLU A 73 -15.54 7.04 15.47
N ARG A 74 -16.34 5.98 15.74
CA ARG A 74 -16.46 5.42 17.10
C ARG A 74 -15.97 4.00 17.34
N CYS A 75 -15.48 3.27 16.35
CA CYS A 75 -15.10 1.86 16.53
C CYS A 75 -13.69 1.55 16.03
N TRP A 76 -12.68 2.16 16.66
CA TRP A 76 -11.30 1.71 16.53
C TRP A 76 -10.99 0.65 17.59
N THR A 77 -10.91 -0.62 17.19
CA THR A 77 -10.35 -1.69 18.03
C THR A 77 -9.17 -2.33 17.29
N PRO A 78 -7.93 -2.17 17.78
CA PRO A 78 -6.79 -2.90 17.25
C PRO A 78 -6.87 -4.39 17.64
N ALA A 79 -6.35 -5.25 16.77
CA ALA A 79 -5.95 -6.62 17.13
C ALA A 79 -4.53 -6.59 17.71
#